data_AF-A0A9J6DE88-F1
#
_entry.id   AF-A0A9J6DE88-F1
#
_cell.length_a   1.000
_cell.length_b   1.000
_cell.length_c   1.000
_cell.angle_alpha   90.00
_cell.angle_beta   90.00
_cell.angle_gamma   90.00
#
_symmetry.space_group_name_H-M   'P 1'
#
loop_
_entity.id
_entity.type
_entity.pdbx_description
1 polymer ?
#
loop_
_entity_poly.entity_id
_entity_poly.type
_entity_poly.pdbx_seq_one_letter_code
_entity_poly.pdbx_strand_id
1 'polypeptide(L)'
;MHDPSIDLHVHGQPAPRVQEIRVLGLHLQLNLDANYTLNILDKQIKQISALIHRIASSNHGLSEKNTMQIAEALVVSRLAYHLPYHHLTQNQMERANSLIRRAVKTALRLPMRTKTTLLLEAGLHNTVQEIIEAKRSNWLLRLSRTPTGRNLLRTLALESSDTMRYEEAWSLIPIRVAAHMQLKPLPRNMNPQRHQGRRKAHADYYIRRYKNREDVLYVDAVVGPLEGTTMAAAMTEDGRISISASVKTARPTWLRGLQ
;
A
#
# COMPACT_ATOMS: atom_id res chain seq x y z
N MET A 1 41.29 2.94 -1.32
CA MET A 1 40.43 1.77 -1.54
C MET A 1 40.18 1.69 -3.03
N HIS A 2 40.85 0.76 -3.74
CA HIS A 2 40.63 0.56 -5.17
C HIS A 2 39.30 -0.17 -5.35
N ASP A 3 38.32 0.49 -5.95
CA ASP A 3 37.09 -0.14 -6.39
C ASP A 3 37.45 -1.12 -7.53
N PRO A 4 37.08 -2.42 -7.48
CA PRO A 4 37.44 -3.36 -8.52
C PRO A 4 36.84 -2.92 -9.86
N SER A 5 37.68 -2.76 -10.89
CA SER A 5 37.20 -2.45 -12.24
C SER A 5 36.48 -3.68 -12.80
N ILE A 6 35.15 -3.64 -12.80
CA ILE A 6 34.33 -4.64 -13.48
C ILE A 6 34.25 -4.25 -14.96
N ASP A 7 34.87 -5.06 -15.82
CA ASP A 7 34.84 -4.88 -17.27
C ASP A 7 33.87 -5.87 -17.90
N LEU A 8 32.65 -5.38 -18.17
CA LEU A 8 31.58 -6.16 -18.79
C LEU A 8 31.79 -6.20 -20.30
N HIS A 9 31.73 -7.39 -20.88
CA HIS A 9 31.80 -7.60 -22.32
C HIS A 9 30.48 -8.21 -22.82
N VAL A 10 29.93 -7.65 -23.89
CA VAL A 10 28.73 -8.16 -24.58
C VAL A 10 29.17 -8.62 -25.96
N HIS A 11 29.01 -9.92 -26.25
CA HIS A 11 29.49 -10.54 -27.50
C HIS A 11 30.97 -10.26 -27.82
N GLY A 12 31.83 -10.21 -26.80
CA GLY A 12 33.26 -9.95 -26.96
C GLY A 12 33.64 -8.48 -27.14
N GLN A 13 32.68 -7.55 -27.15
CA GLN A 13 32.95 -6.11 -27.15
C GLN A 13 32.76 -5.51 -25.75
N PRO A 14 33.60 -4.56 -25.32
CA PRO A 14 33.43 -3.90 -24.03
C PRO A 14 32.11 -3.13 -24.00
N ALA A 15 31.31 -3.36 -22.96
CA ALA A 15 30.06 -2.65 -22.75
C ALA A 15 30.35 -1.15 -22.54
N PRO A 16 29.67 -0.25 -23.26
CA PRO A 16 29.95 1.17 -23.15
C PRO A 16 29.56 1.70 -21.77
N ARG A 17 30.50 2.39 -21.10
CA ARG A 17 30.20 3.16 -19.90
C ARG A 17 29.61 4.51 -20.30
N VAL A 18 28.32 4.70 -20.04
CA VAL A 18 27.59 5.95 -20.29
C VAL A 18 27.26 6.66 -18.97
N GLN A 19 27.22 7.98 -19.00
CA GLN A 19 26.89 8.79 -17.81
C GLN A 19 25.41 8.63 -17.39
N GLU A 20 24.54 8.41 -18.38
CA GLU A 20 23.11 8.23 -18.21
C GLU A 20 22.60 7.22 -19.24
N ILE A 21 21.72 6.31 -18.81
CA ILE A 21 21.00 5.39 -19.69
C ILE A 21 19.51 5.40 -19.39
N ARG A 22 18.70 5.29 -20.43
CA ARG A 22 17.24 5.15 -20.32
C ARG A 22 16.84 3.70 -20.58
N VAL A 23 16.26 3.05 -19.57
CA VAL A 23 15.77 1.67 -19.64
C VAL A 23 14.28 1.65 -19.29
N LEU A 24 13.42 1.27 -20.24
CA LEU A 24 11.96 1.22 -20.05
C LEU A 24 11.37 2.54 -19.49
N GLY A 25 11.96 3.69 -19.82
CA GLY A 25 11.53 4.99 -19.29
C GLY A 25 12.08 5.37 -17.92
N LEU A 26 12.85 4.49 -17.26
CA LEU A 26 13.66 4.81 -16.09
C LEU A 26 15.00 5.40 -16.55
N HIS A 27 15.44 6.47 -15.92
CA HIS A 27 16.76 7.06 -16.16
C HIS A 27 17.71 6.61 -15.06
N LEU A 28 18.81 5.96 -15.43
CA LEU A 28 19.83 5.47 -14.53
C LEU A 28 21.11 6.28 -14.76
N GLN A 29 21.68 6.81 -13.69
CA GLN A 29 22.91 7.60 -13.73
C GLN A 29 24.09 6.74 -13.24
N LEU A 30 25.28 6.95 -13.80
CA LEU A 30 26.49 6.20 -13.44
C LEU A 30 26.81 6.29 -11.93
N ASN A 31 26.56 7.45 -11.33
CA ASN A 31 26.77 7.72 -9.90
C ASN A 31 25.62 7.23 -9.00
N LEU A 32 24.65 6.49 -9.53
CA LEU A 32 23.44 6.03 -8.85
C LEU A 32 22.56 7.15 -8.27
N ASP A 33 22.78 8.39 -8.70
CA ASP A 33 22.00 9.54 -8.28
C ASP A 33 20.59 9.50 -8.89
N ALA A 34 19.64 10.10 -8.17
CA ALA A 34 18.23 10.20 -8.56
C ALA A 34 17.83 11.63 -8.93
N ASN A 35 18.76 12.59 -8.88
CA ASN A 35 18.46 14.00 -9.13
C ASN A 35 17.87 14.25 -10.51
N TYR A 36 18.35 13.55 -11.54
CA TYR A 36 17.79 13.66 -12.88
C TYR A 36 16.31 13.22 -12.92
N THR A 37 16.02 12.04 -12.36
CA THR A 37 14.65 11.52 -12.26
C THR A 37 13.75 12.44 -11.44
N LEU A 38 14.25 12.99 -10.32
CA LEU A 38 13.50 13.94 -9.49
C LEU A 38 13.23 15.27 -10.20
N ASN A 39 14.13 15.74 -11.06
CA ASN A 39 13.92 16.93 -11.88
C ASN A 39 12.80 16.69 -12.92
N ILE A 40 12.76 15.51 -13.54
CA ILE A 40 11.67 15.12 -14.44
C ILE A 40 10.35 15.05 -13.69
N LEU A 41 10.34 14.36 -12.55
CA LEU A 41 9.15 14.21 -11.71
C LEU A 41 8.63 15.57 -11.21
N ASP A 42 9.51 16.48 -10.80
CA ASP A 42 9.13 17.83 -10.39
C ASP A 42 8.43 18.58 -11.52
N LYS A 43 9.01 18.58 -12.74
CA LYS A 43 8.40 19.22 -13.92
C LYS A 43 7.01 18.63 -14.23
N GLN A 44 6.91 17.31 -14.26
CA GLN A 44 5.64 16.62 -14.54
C GLN A 44 4.59 16.91 -13.47
N ILE A 45 4.95 16.82 -12.19
CA ILE A 45 4.02 17.09 -11.09
C ILE A 45 3.65 18.58 -11.07
N LYS A 46 4.54 19.50 -11.49
CA LYS A 46 4.20 20.93 -11.66
C LYS A 46 3.08 21.13 -12.67
N GLN A 47 3.21 20.49 -13.82
CA GLN A 47 2.17 20.51 -14.86
C GLN A 47 0.87 19.88 -14.36
N ILE A 48 0.94 18.72 -13.69
CA ILE A 48 -0.24 18.05 -13.13
C ILE A 48 -0.94 18.94 -12.10
N SER A 49 -0.21 19.56 -11.16
CA SER A 49 -0.80 20.48 -10.19
C SER A 49 -1.49 21.66 -10.87
N ALA A 50 -0.88 22.25 -11.90
CA ALA A 50 -1.50 23.35 -12.64
C ALA A 50 -2.80 22.92 -13.35
N LEU A 51 -2.81 21.72 -13.95
CA LEU A 51 -4.02 21.15 -14.56
C LEU A 51 -5.12 20.91 -13.52
N ILE A 52 -4.77 20.31 -12.38
CA ILE A 52 -5.67 20.08 -11.25
C ILE A 52 -6.28 21.39 -10.78
N HIS A 53 -5.46 22.42 -10.60
CA HIS A 53 -5.92 23.74 -10.18
C HIS A 53 -6.94 24.31 -11.16
N ARG A 54 -6.65 24.25 -12.47
CA ARG A 54 -7.53 24.74 -13.54
C ARG A 54 -8.86 24.02 -13.59
N ILE A 55 -8.87 22.71 -13.43
CA ILE A 55 -10.12 21.92 -13.48
C ILE A 55 -10.96 22.16 -12.22
N ALA A 56 -10.30 22.28 -11.07
CA ALA A 56 -10.96 22.60 -9.82
C ALA A 56 -11.60 24.00 -9.87
N SER A 57 -10.91 25.02 -10.41
CA SER A 57 -11.41 26.40 -10.43
C SER A 57 -12.48 26.72 -11.47
N SER A 58 -12.86 25.78 -12.33
CA SER A 58 -13.88 26.01 -13.37
C SER A 58 -15.31 26.19 -12.80
N ASN A 59 -16.20 26.88 -13.52
CA ASN A 59 -17.56 27.25 -13.08
C ASN A 59 -18.47 26.05 -12.69
N HIS A 60 -18.10 24.81 -13.06
CA HIS A 60 -18.72 23.55 -12.62
C HIS A 60 -17.68 22.60 -12.02
N GLY A 61 -16.72 23.14 -11.28
CA GLY A 61 -15.48 22.48 -10.89
C GLY A 61 -15.66 21.14 -10.17
N LEU A 62 -14.66 20.27 -10.32
CA LEU A 62 -14.64 18.96 -9.67
C LEU A 62 -14.69 19.10 -8.14
N SER A 63 -15.40 18.16 -7.51
CA SER A 63 -15.40 18.01 -6.04
C SER A 63 -13.99 17.78 -5.52
N GLU A 64 -13.73 18.17 -4.27
CA GLU A 64 -12.43 17.95 -3.61
C GLU A 64 -12.03 16.48 -3.66
N LYS A 65 -12.98 15.57 -3.44
CA LYS A 65 -12.77 14.13 -3.52
C LYS A 65 -12.26 13.69 -4.89
N ASN A 66 -12.90 14.13 -5.97
CA ASN A 66 -12.50 13.74 -7.33
C ASN A 66 -11.14 14.36 -7.68
N THR A 67 -10.91 15.59 -7.25
CA THR A 67 -9.65 16.30 -7.45
C THR A 67 -8.50 15.62 -6.73
N MET A 68 -8.73 15.15 -5.49
CA MET A 68 -7.79 14.35 -4.71
C MET A 68 -7.51 13.00 -5.37
N GLN A 69 -8.54 12.31 -5.85
CA GLN A 69 -8.36 11.04 -6.59
C GLN A 69 -7.51 11.23 -7.84
N ILE A 70 -7.70 12.31 -8.58
CA ILE A 70 -6.86 12.63 -9.75
C ILE A 70 -5.42 12.92 -9.31
N ALA A 71 -5.23 13.71 -8.25
CA ALA A 71 -3.91 14.02 -7.72
C ALA A 71 -3.17 12.74 -7.31
N GLU A 72 -3.82 11.88 -6.54
CA GLU A 72 -3.27 10.61 -6.09
C GLU A 72 -2.95 9.71 -7.28
N ALA A 73 -3.93 9.47 -8.18
CA ALA A 73 -3.76 8.59 -9.32
C ALA A 73 -2.63 9.04 -10.26
N LEU A 74 -2.45 10.35 -10.49
CA LEU A 74 -1.41 10.84 -11.39
C LEU A 74 -0.04 11.00 -10.72
N VAL A 75 0.00 11.42 -9.45
CA VAL A 75 1.27 11.67 -8.76
C VAL A 75 1.84 10.38 -8.18
N VAL A 76 1.04 9.62 -7.44
CA VAL A 76 1.50 8.38 -6.81
C VAL A 76 1.92 7.35 -7.86
N SER A 77 1.20 7.24 -8.97
CA SER A 77 1.58 6.31 -10.06
C SER A 77 2.98 6.58 -10.61
N ARG A 78 3.34 7.86 -10.81
CA ARG A 78 4.68 8.25 -11.31
C ARG A 78 5.75 7.98 -10.27
N LEU A 79 5.51 8.38 -9.01
CA LEU A 79 6.47 8.16 -7.94
C LEU A 79 6.69 6.66 -7.69
N ALA A 80 5.62 5.87 -7.64
CA ALA A 80 5.66 4.42 -7.45
C ALA A 80 6.29 3.67 -8.64
N TYR A 81 6.32 4.29 -9.82
CA TYR A 81 7.03 3.74 -10.98
C TYR A 81 8.52 4.03 -10.91
N HIS A 82 8.91 5.28 -10.66
CA HIS A 82 10.31 5.69 -10.80
C HIS A 82 11.15 5.43 -9.54
N LEU A 83 10.64 5.79 -8.36
CA LEU A 83 11.45 5.91 -7.15
C LEU A 83 11.93 4.60 -6.51
N PRO A 84 11.20 3.47 -6.55
CA PRO A 84 11.64 2.24 -5.89
C PRO A 84 12.95 1.65 -6.43
N TYR A 85 13.38 2.09 -7.61
CA TYR A 85 14.61 1.62 -8.27
C TYR A 85 15.83 2.51 -8.01
N HIS A 86 15.66 3.62 -7.28
CA HIS A 86 16.74 4.56 -6.97
C HIS A 86 17.20 4.44 -5.51
N HIS A 87 18.49 4.63 -5.28
CA HIS A 87 19.01 4.91 -3.94
C HIS A 87 18.80 6.38 -3.61
N LEU A 88 17.73 6.66 -2.86
CA LEU A 88 17.37 8.03 -2.48
C LEU A 88 18.06 8.42 -1.18
N THR A 89 18.77 9.55 -1.20
CA THR A 89 19.21 10.22 0.03
C THR A 89 18.01 10.80 0.79
N GLN A 90 18.19 11.12 2.07
CA GLN A 90 17.15 11.74 2.89
C GLN A 90 16.61 13.05 2.27
N ASN A 91 17.49 13.88 1.72
CA ASN A 91 17.12 15.13 1.06
C ASN A 91 16.28 14.89 -0.20
N GLN A 92 16.62 13.86 -0.97
CA GLN A 92 15.88 13.46 -2.17
C GLN A 92 14.51 12.87 -1.83
N MET A 93 14.44 12.11 -0.74
CA MET A 93 13.20 11.60 -0.19
C MET A 93 12.26 12.74 0.25
N GLU A 94 12.80 13.72 0.97
CA GLU A 94 12.04 14.90 1.41
C GLU A 94 11.59 15.75 0.22
N ARG A 95 12.46 15.90 -0.79
CA ARG A 95 12.11 16.55 -2.06
C ARG A 95 10.93 15.84 -2.73
N ALA A 96 10.95 14.51 -2.83
CA ALA A 96 9.84 13.74 -3.42
C ALA A 96 8.54 13.88 -2.58
N ASN A 97 8.63 13.83 -1.25
CA ASN A 97 7.49 14.07 -0.37
C ASN A 97 6.91 15.49 -0.54
N SER A 98 7.75 16.49 -0.79
CA SER A 98 7.30 17.86 -1.09
C SER A 98 6.45 17.93 -2.36
N LEU A 99 6.72 17.09 -3.37
CA LEU A 99 5.94 17.02 -4.61
C LEU A 99 4.54 16.46 -4.36
N ILE A 100 4.42 15.40 -3.54
CA ILE A 100 3.13 14.86 -3.09
C ILE A 100 2.34 15.93 -2.37
N ARG A 101 2.94 16.57 -1.35
CA ARG A 101 2.27 17.60 -0.55
C ARG A 101 1.82 18.78 -1.40
N ARG A 102 2.62 19.19 -2.38
CA ARG A 102 2.24 20.26 -3.31
C ARG A 102 0.98 19.87 -4.10
N ALA A 103 0.95 18.67 -4.68
CA ALA A 103 -0.20 18.20 -5.43
C ALA A 103 -1.46 18.08 -4.55
N VAL A 104 -1.33 17.56 -3.32
CA VAL A 104 -2.45 17.45 -2.36
C VAL A 104 -2.96 18.82 -1.96
N LYS A 105 -2.07 19.75 -1.60
CA LYS A 105 -2.46 21.13 -1.28
C LYS A 105 -3.18 21.78 -2.45
N THR A 106 -2.70 21.59 -3.69
CA THR A 106 -3.36 22.11 -4.89
C THR A 106 -4.74 21.49 -5.11
N ALA A 107 -4.87 20.18 -4.93
CA ALA A 107 -6.15 19.47 -5.09
C ALA A 107 -7.21 19.92 -4.08
N LEU A 108 -6.80 20.20 -2.85
CA LEU A 108 -7.65 20.71 -1.77
C LEU A 108 -7.76 22.25 -1.75
N ARG A 109 -7.16 22.94 -2.72
CA ARG A 109 -7.10 24.42 -2.79
C ARG A 109 -6.54 25.07 -1.52
N LEU A 110 -5.67 24.37 -0.83
CA LEU A 110 -5.00 24.86 0.37
C LEU A 110 -3.86 25.81 -0.03
N PRO A 111 -3.60 26.87 0.76
CA PRO A 111 -2.41 27.68 0.58
C PRO A 111 -1.13 26.83 0.62
N MET A 112 -0.13 27.16 -0.20
CA MET A 112 1.15 26.42 -0.19
C MET A 112 1.86 26.47 1.16
N ARG A 113 1.59 27.52 1.96
CA ARG A 113 2.07 27.73 3.34
C ARG A 113 1.41 26.83 4.40
N THR A 114 0.42 26.00 4.06
CA THR A 114 -0.22 25.10 5.03
C THR A 114 0.81 24.18 5.69
N LYS A 115 0.74 24.04 7.02
CA LYS A 115 1.67 23.25 7.83
C LYS A 115 1.69 21.79 7.38
N THR A 116 2.88 21.24 7.20
CA THR A 116 3.07 19.83 6.78
C THR A 116 2.56 18.85 7.85
N THR A 117 2.74 19.16 9.14
CA THR A 117 2.31 18.30 10.24
C THR A 117 0.81 18.01 10.19
N LEU A 118 -0.01 19.05 9.99
CA LEU A 118 -1.46 18.91 9.88
C LEU A 118 -1.89 18.06 8.67
N LEU A 119 -1.17 18.13 7.54
CA LEU A 119 -1.48 17.30 6.37
C LEU A 119 -1.20 15.82 6.63
N LEU A 120 -0.10 15.52 7.33
CA LEU A 120 0.27 14.15 7.69
C LEU A 120 -0.68 13.59 8.75
N GLU A 121 -1.01 14.37 9.78
CA GLU A 121 -1.97 13.98 10.84
C GLU A 121 -3.38 13.71 10.29
N ALA A 122 -3.76 14.41 9.23
CA ALA A 122 -5.03 14.19 8.54
C ALA A 122 -5.06 12.88 7.73
N GLY A 123 -3.91 12.23 7.48
CA GLY A 123 -3.82 10.96 6.77
C GLY A 123 -4.30 11.03 5.31
N LEU A 124 -4.13 12.19 4.66
CA LEU A 124 -4.68 12.47 3.33
C LEU A 124 -3.89 11.84 2.19
N HIS A 125 -2.63 11.47 2.43
CA HIS A 125 -1.76 10.86 1.45
C HIS A 125 -0.69 10.02 2.14
N ASN A 126 -0.18 9.02 1.43
CA ASN A 126 0.99 8.27 1.85
C ASN A 126 2.26 9.10 1.61
N THR A 127 3.29 8.83 2.40
CA THR A 127 4.66 9.27 2.19
C THR A 127 5.31 8.48 1.06
N VAL A 128 6.41 9.00 0.51
CA VAL A 128 7.19 8.30 -0.53
C VAL A 128 7.76 6.99 0.01
N GLN A 129 8.18 6.95 1.28
CA GLN A 129 8.66 5.77 1.95
C GLN A 129 7.60 4.67 1.97
N GLU A 130 6.38 5.00 2.41
CA GLU A 130 5.25 4.07 2.41
C GLU A 130 4.91 3.59 0.99
N ILE A 131 4.99 4.46 -0.02
CA ILE A 131 4.77 4.08 -1.43
C ILE A 131 5.83 3.08 -1.91
N ILE A 132 7.12 3.34 -1.61
CA ILE A 132 8.23 2.46 -1.98
C ILE A 132 8.11 1.12 -1.26
N GLU A 133 7.81 1.15 0.04
CA GLU A 133 7.62 -0.06 0.85
C GLU A 133 6.44 -0.88 0.34
N ALA A 134 5.28 -0.26 0.13
CA ALA A 134 4.11 -0.93 -0.44
C ALA A 134 4.43 -1.55 -1.81
N LYS A 135 5.22 -0.86 -2.65
CA LYS A 135 5.62 -1.39 -3.95
C LYS A 135 6.56 -2.58 -3.81
N ARG A 136 7.55 -2.51 -2.92
CA ARG A 136 8.51 -3.57 -2.63
C ARG A 136 7.78 -4.82 -2.10
N SER A 137 6.88 -4.65 -1.14
CA SER A 137 6.06 -5.74 -0.58
C SER A 137 5.22 -6.42 -1.65
N ASN A 138 4.59 -5.65 -2.54
CA ASN A 138 3.82 -6.21 -3.66
C ASN A 138 4.71 -6.99 -4.66
N TRP A 139 5.94 -6.54 -4.91
CA TRP A 139 6.86 -7.29 -5.78
C TRP A 139 7.33 -8.58 -5.15
N LEU A 140 7.71 -8.56 -3.87
CA LEU A 140 8.10 -9.77 -3.13
C LEU A 140 6.95 -10.79 -3.13
N LEU A 141 5.73 -10.33 -2.83
CA LEU A 141 4.53 -11.16 -2.88
C LEU A 141 4.25 -11.73 -4.28
N ARG A 142 4.44 -10.92 -5.33
CA ARG A 142 4.21 -11.40 -6.70
C ARG A 142 5.26 -12.44 -7.11
N LEU A 143 6.52 -12.21 -6.77
CA LEU A 143 7.60 -13.14 -7.10
C LEU A 143 7.45 -14.46 -6.35
N SER A 144 7.06 -14.41 -5.07
CA SER A 144 6.85 -15.63 -4.26
C SER A 144 5.74 -16.54 -4.80
N ARG A 145 4.80 -15.99 -5.59
CA ARG A 145 3.71 -16.77 -6.21
C ARG A 145 4.12 -17.63 -7.40
N THR A 146 5.33 -17.46 -7.93
CA THR A 146 5.77 -18.21 -9.13
C THR A 146 7.00 -19.06 -8.82
N PRO A 147 7.15 -20.27 -9.38
CA PRO A 147 8.34 -21.09 -9.18
C PRO A 147 9.64 -20.35 -9.56
N THR A 148 9.64 -19.67 -10.71
CA THR A 148 10.78 -18.87 -11.18
C THR A 148 11.06 -17.70 -10.25
N GLY A 149 10.04 -16.98 -9.80
CA GLY A 149 10.20 -15.87 -8.87
C GLY A 149 10.71 -16.30 -7.50
N ARG A 150 10.27 -17.46 -6.99
CA ARG A 150 10.84 -18.06 -5.77
C ARG A 150 12.31 -18.39 -5.94
N ASN A 151 12.69 -19.00 -7.06
CA ASN A 151 14.10 -19.27 -7.35
C ASN A 151 14.93 -17.98 -7.40
N LEU A 152 14.42 -16.92 -8.03
CA LEU A 152 15.09 -15.62 -8.05
C LEU A 152 15.27 -15.03 -6.64
N LEU A 153 14.24 -15.11 -5.78
CA LEU A 153 14.33 -14.62 -4.41
C LEU A 153 15.39 -15.39 -3.59
N ARG A 154 15.53 -16.71 -3.80
CA ARG A 154 16.64 -17.53 -3.24
C ARG A 154 17.99 -17.01 -3.66
N THR A 155 18.17 -16.84 -4.98
CA THR A 155 19.44 -16.42 -5.55
C THR A 155 19.87 -15.04 -5.04
N LEU A 156 18.92 -14.13 -4.84
CA LEU A 156 19.19 -12.78 -4.34
C LEU A 156 19.28 -12.70 -2.81
N ALA A 157 19.15 -13.81 -2.08
CA ALA A 157 19.05 -13.84 -0.61
C ALA A 157 17.97 -12.89 -0.07
N LEU A 158 16.89 -12.71 -0.83
CA LEU A 158 15.73 -11.89 -0.48
C LEU A 158 14.56 -12.73 0.05
N GLU A 159 14.80 -14.02 0.32
CA GLU A 159 13.85 -14.86 1.05
C GLU A 159 13.70 -14.34 2.47
N SER A 160 12.58 -13.66 2.74
CA SER A 160 12.14 -13.44 4.11
C SER A 160 11.30 -14.64 4.55
N SER A 161 11.30 -14.95 5.85
CA SER A 161 10.39 -15.94 6.44
C SER A 161 8.92 -15.66 6.07
N ASP A 162 8.58 -14.39 5.83
CA ASP A 162 7.26 -13.97 5.35
C ASP A 162 6.97 -14.38 3.89
N THR A 163 7.98 -14.37 3.00
CA THR A 163 7.80 -14.85 1.60
C THR A 163 7.61 -16.37 1.50
N MET A 164 8.22 -17.15 2.40
CA MET A 164 8.03 -18.61 2.47
C MET A 164 6.72 -19.02 3.15
N ARG A 165 6.17 -18.19 4.06
CA ARG A 165 4.89 -18.50 4.74
C ARG A 165 3.66 -18.41 3.84
N TYR A 166 3.78 -17.84 2.63
CA TYR A 166 2.74 -17.95 1.60
C TYR A 166 2.63 -19.37 1.00
N GLU A 167 3.55 -20.29 1.33
CA GLU A 167 3.40 -21.72 1.04
C GLU A 167 2.26 -22.36 1.84
N GLU A 168 1.80 -21.73 2.94
CA GLU A 168 0.62 -22.19 3.68
C GLU A 168 -0.66 -21.82 2.93
N ALA A 169 -1.03 -22.72 2.01
CA ALA A 169 -2.40 -23.01 1.61
C ALA A 169 -3.36 -21.81 1.58
N TRP A 170 -3.23 -20.95 0.56
CA TRP A 170 -4.44 -20.39 -0.01
C TRP A 170 -5.20 -21.55 -0.65
N SER A 171 -5.93 -22.32 0.14
CA SER A 171 -7.05 -23.07 -0.38
C SER A 171 -7.98 -22.02 -0.96
N LEU A 172 -7.86 -21.80 -2.27
CA LEU A 172 -8.77 -20.96 -3.04
C LEU A 172 -10.17 -21.34 -2.60
N ILE A 173 -10.92 -20.37 -2.07
CA ILE A 173 -12.34 -20.57 -1.78
C ILE A 173 -12.93 -21.12 -3.07
N PRO A 174 -13.51 -22.34 -3.07
CA PRO A 174 -14.02 -22.95 -4.29
C PRO A 174 -14.93 -21.96 -5.01
N ILE A 175 -14.79 -21.82 -6.33
CA ILE A 175 -15.49 -20.75 -7.07
C ILE A 175 -17.01 -20.77 -6.85
N ARG A 176 -17.57 -21.98 -6.64
CA ARG A 176 -18.97 -22.17 -6.25
C ARG A 176 -19.30 -21.51 -4.91
N VAL A 177 -18.42 -21.57 -3.91
CA VAL A 177 -18.61 -20.90 -2.61
C VAL A 177 -18.45 -19.38 -2.78
N ALA A 178 -17.39 -18.94 -3.46
CA ALA A 178 -17.11 -17.52 -3.66
C ALA A 178 -18.25 -16.78 -4.39
N ALA A 179 -18.90 -17.43 -5.37
CA ALA A 179 -20.03 -16.87 -6.11
C ALA A 179 -21.25 -16.54 -5.21
N HIS A 180 -21.39 -17.19 -4.06
CA HIS A 180 -22.47 -16.95 -3.11
C HIS A 180 -22.07 -15.98 -1.98
N MET A 181 -20.81 -15.56 -1.91
CA MET A 181 -20.34 -14.62 -0.88
C MET A 181 -20.63 -13.18 -1.31
N GLN A 182 -21.54 -12.52 -0.59
CA GLN A 182 -21.75 -11.07 -0.72
C GLN A 182 -20.94 -10.32 0.34
N LEU A 183 -19.80 -9.77 -0.05
CA LEU A 183 -18.98 -8.94 0.82
C LEU A 183 -19.46 -7.49 0.79
N LYS A 184 -19.91 -6.98 1.93
CA LYS A 184 -20.17 -5.54 2.08
C LYS A 184 -18.84 -4.80 2.21
N PRO A 185 -18.73 -3.58 1.64
CA PRO A 185 -17.52 -2.77 1.78
C PRO A 185 -17.24 -2.50 3.26
N LEU A 186 -15.95 -2.45 3.62
CA LEU A 186 -15.54 -2.14 4.98
C LEU A 186 -16.08 -0.76 5.39
N PRO A 187 -16.70 -0.66 6.58
CA PRO A 187 -17.23 0.60 7.08
C PRO A 187 -16.11 1.64 7.25
N ARG A 188 -16.33 2.84 6.73
CA ARG A 188 -15.37 3.95 6.80
C ARG A 188 -15.42 4.62 8.18
N ASN A 189 -14.32 5.25 8.59
CA ASN A 189 -14.21 5.98 9.87
C ASN A 189 -14.50 5.10 11.10
N MET A 190 -13.84 3.94 11.17
CA MET A 190 -14.02 2.93 12.22
C MET A 190 -12.81 2.80 13.16
N ASN A 191 -12.00 3.85 13.29
CA ASN A 191 -10.85 3.86 14.21
C ASN A 191 -11.31 3.50 15.65
N PRO A 192 -10.63 2.56 16.35
CA PRO A 192 -11.05 2.06 17.65
C PRO A 192 -11.19 3.14 18.73
N GLN A 193 -10.27 4.11 18.73
CA GLN A 193 -10.18 5.17 19.75
C GLN A 193 -11.00 6.40 19.38
N ARG A 194 -10.89 6.87 18.12
CA ARG A 194 -11.54 8.13 17.68
C ARG A 194 -13.03 7.99 17.34
N HIS A 195 -13.51 6.78 17.05
CA HIS A 195 -14.86 6.58 16.52
C HIS A 195 -15.70 5.56 17.29
N GLN A 196 -15.44 5.40 18.60
CA GLN A 196 -16.11 4.44 19.47
C GLN A 196 -17.65 4.50 19.39
N GLY A 197 -18.24 5.71 19.42
CA GLY A 197 -19.70 5.88 19.32
C GLY A 197 -20.28 5.38 17.98
N ARG A 198 -19.56 5.60 16.87
CA ARG A 198 -19.95 5.07 15.55
C ARG A 198 -19.85 3.55 15.50
N ARG A 199 -18.78 2.98 16.09
CA ARG A 199 -18.62 1.52 16.18
C ARG A 199 -19.78 0.89 16.94
N LYS A 200 -20.17 1.48 18.08
CA LYS A 200 -21.32 1.02 18.88
C LYS A 200 -22.62 1.11 18.10
N ALA A 201 -22.93 2.27 17.51
CA ALA A 201 -24.15 2.43 16.71
C ALA A 201 -24.21 1.47 15.51
N HIS A 202 -23.07 1.15 14.90
CA HIS A 202 -23.00 0.20 13.79
C HIS A 202 -23.24 -1.25 14.24
N ALA A 203 -22.69 -1.65 15.38
CA ALA A 203 -22.97 -2.95 15.99
C ALA A 203 -24.47 -3.05 16.38
N ASP A 204 -25.00 -2.04 17.07
CA ASP A 204 -26.42 -1.98 17.47
C ASP A 204 -27.36 -2.05 16.26
N TYR A 205 -27.00 -1.41 15.14
CA TYR A 205 -27.77 -1.50 13.90
C TYR A 205 -27.87 -2.93 13.39
N TYR A 206 -26.76 -3.68 13.35
CA TYR A 206 -26.78 -5.05 12.84
C TYR A 206 -27.48 -6.02 13.80
N ILE A 207 -27.29 -5.86 15.11
CA ILE A 207 -28.03 -6.61 16.12
C ILE A 207 -29.53 -6.39 15.94
N ARG A 208 -29.98 -5.13 15.82
CA ARG A 208 -31.39 -4.83 15.60
C ARG A 208 -31.93 -5.32 14.26
N ARG A 209 -31.13 -5.19 13.18
CA ARG A 209 -31.54 -5.57 11.82
C ARG A 209 -31.75 -7.07 11.67
N TYR A 210 -30.93 -7.87 12.34
CA TYR A 210 -30.93 -9.32 12.24
C TYR A 210 -31.47 -10.00 13.51
N LYS A 211 -32.17 -9.25 14.34
CA LYS A 211 -32.80 -9.75 15.56
C LYS A 211 -33.71 -10.94 15.25
N ASN A 212 -33.64 -11.99 16.07
CA ASN A 212 -34.44 -13.22 15.94
C ASN A 212 -34.21 -14.01 14.64
N ARG A 213 -33.07 -13.82 13.96
CA ARG A 213 -32.71 -14.62 12.78
C ARG A 213 -31.72 -15.72 13.16
N GLU A 214 -32.16 -16.97 13.04
CA GLU A 214 -31.33 -18.14 13.36
C GLU A 214 -30.26 -18.43 12.30
N ASP A 215 -30.39 -17.88 11.08
CA ASP A 215 -29.42 -18.00 10.00
C ASP A 215 -28.30 -16.95 10.05
N VAL A 216 -28.19 -16.20 11.16
CA VAL A 216 -27.17 -15.17 11.37
C VAL A 216 -26.21 -15.58 12.47
N LEU A 217 -24.93 -15.65 12.12
CA LEU A 217 -23.85 -15.92 13.04
C LEU A 217 -22.94 -14.69 13.14
N TYR A 218 -22.58 -14.34 14.36
CA TYR A 218 -21.59 -13.32 14.67
C TYR A 218 -20.24 -13.99 14.83
N VAL A 219 -19.23 -13.52 14.10
CA VAL A 219 -17.89 -14.12 14.13
C VAL A 219 -16.95 -13.18 14.86
N ASP A 220 -16.22 -13.73 15.83
CA ASP A 220 -15.07 -13.08 16.44
C ASP A 220 -13.82 -13.96 16.27
N ALA A 221 -12.67 -13.30 16.16
CA ALA A 221 -11.39 -13.98 15.99
C ALA A 221 -10.34 -13.38 16.92
N VAL A 222 -9.65 -14.24 17.65
CA VAL A 222 -8.65 -13.87 18.65
C VAL A 222 -7.35 -14.64 18.42
N VAL A 223 -6.24 -14.05 18.84
CA VAL A 223 -4.97 -14.77 18.95
C VAL A 223 -5.12 -15.79 20.07
N GLY A 224 -4.97 -17.06 19.74
CA GLY A 224 -5.07 -18.17 20.67
C GLY A 224 -3.93 -18.17 21.70
N PRO A 225 -4.10 -18.87 22.83
CA PRO A 225 -3.12 -18.93 23.91
C PRO A 225 -1.84 -19.69 23.51
N LEU A 226 -1.92 -20.54 22.50
CA LEU A 226 -0.77 -21.21 21.91
C LEU A 226 -0.08 -20.27 20.91
N GLU A 227 1.25 -20.17 21.01
CA GLU A 227 2.02 -19.29 20.15
C GLU A 227 1.76 -19.59 18.67
N GLY A 228 1.41 -18.54 17.92
CA GLY A 228 1.07 -18.68 16.51
C GLY A 228 -0.21 -19.47 16.26
N THR A 229 -1.24 -19.33 17.10
CA THR A 229 -2.58 -19.86 16.83
C THR A 229 -3.57 -18.70 16.74
N THR A 230 -4.52 -18.77 15.81
CA THR A 230 -5.70 -17.90 15.77
C THR A 230 -6.93 -18.77 15.95
N MET A 231 -7.84 -18.34 16.83
CA MET A 231 -9.11 -19.00 17.09
C MET A 231 -10.22 -18.11 16.55
N ALA A 232 -11.18 -18.69 15.85
CA ALA A 232 -12.41 -18.02 15.44
C ALA A 232 -13.61 -18.78 15.98
N ALA A 233 -14.60 -18.04 16.47
CA ALA A 233 -15.87 -18.59 16.92
C ALA A 233 -17.01 -17.85 16.23
N ALA A 234 -17.97 -18.61 15.73
CA ALA A 234 -19.24 -18.14 15.21
C ALA A 234 -20.31 -18.42 16.27
N MET A 235 -20.98 -17.38 16.74
CA MET A 235 -21.99 -17.43 17.80
C MET A 235 -23.35 -16.96 17.30
N THR A 236 -24.43 -17.51 17.87
CA THR A 236 -25.79 -16.99 17.69
C THR A 236 -26.00 -15.72 18.54
N GLU A 237 -27.13 -15.03 18.33
CA GLU A 237 -27.50 -13.84 19.12
C GLU A 237 -27.51 -14.11 20.64
N ASP A 238 -27.93 -15.32 21.05
CA ASP A 238 -27.98 -15.75 22.46
C ASP A 238 -26.60 -16.08 23.07
N GLY A 239 -25.51 -15.85 22.33
CA GLY A 239 -24.14 -16.14 22.77
C GLY A 239 -23.78 -17.62 22.77
N ARG A 240 -24.60 -18.49 22.15
CA ARG A 240 -24.27 -19.91 21.98
C ARG A 240 -23.29 -20.07 20.83
N ILE A 241 -22.19 -20.78 21.06
CA ILE A 241 -21.20 -21.09 20.02
C ILE A 241 -21.81 -22.12 19.07
N SER A 242 -21.93 -21.76 17.80
CA SER A 242 -22.39 -22.66 16.73
C SER A 242 -21.22 -23.43 16.14
N ILE A 243 -20.15 -22.72 15.78
CA ILE A 243 -18.95 -23.30 15.16
C ILE A 243 -17.72 -22.62 15.76
N SER A 244 -16.70 -23.39 16.08
CA SER A 244 -15.38 -22.86 16.43
C SER A 244 -14.30 -23.55 15.60
N ALA A 245 -13.24 -22.81 15.29
CA ALA A 245 -12.09 -23.32 14.58
C ALA A 245 -10.81 -22.69 15.14
N SER A 246 -9.74 -23.47 15.16
CA SER A 246 -8.39 -22.98 15.44
C SER A 246 -7.49 -23.30 14.25
N VAL A 247 -6.64 -22.34 13.91
CA VAL A 247 -5.67 -22.48 12.83
C VAL A 247 -4.32 -22.04 13.37
N LYS A 248 -3.26 -22.81 13.07
CA LYS A 248 -1.89 -22.36 13.28
C LYS A 248 -1.62 -21.22 12.32
N THR A 249 -1.38 -20.04 12.86
CA THR A 249 -1.12 -18.80 12.14
C THR A 249 0.28 -18.31 12.46
N ALA A 250 1.12 -18.25 11.44
CA ALA A 250 2.49 -17.82 11.58
C ALA A 250 2.58 -16.29 11.78
N ARG A 251 2.35 -15.83 13.03
CA ARG A 251 2.28 -14.42 13.53
C ARG A 251 1.05 -13.62 13.08
N PRO A 252 0.01 -13.49 13.93
CA PRO A 252 -1.12 -12.59 13.69
C PRO A 252 -0.75 -11.14 14.07
N THR A 253 -0.01 -10.45 13.21
CA THR A 253 0.36 -9.03 13.45
C THR A 253 -0.82 -8.06 13.25
N TRP A 254 -1.88 -8.48 12.56
CA TRP A 254 -3.07 -7.66 12.29
C TRP A 254 -4.10 -7.60 13.43
N LEU A 255 -4.01 -8.49 14.43
CA LEU A 255 -4.96 -8.53 15.57
C LEU A 255 -4.49 -7.74 16.81
N ARG A 256 -3.21 -7.35 16.89
CA ARG A 256 -2.69 -6.60 18.06
C ARG A 256 -3.10 -5.12 18.11
N GLY A 257 -3.69 -4.58 17.04
CA GLY A 257 -4.11 -3.17 16.98
C GLY A 257 -5.55 -2.89 17.42
N LEU A 258 -6.26 -3.88 17.98
CA LEU A 258 -7.67 -3.78 18.36
C LEU A 258 -7.95 -3.89 19.86
N GLN A 259 -6.90 -3.90 20.70
CA GLN A 259 -7.04 -3.73 22.16
C GLN A 259 -7.11 -2.25 22.53
#